data_AF-A0A8S0YNB7-F1
#
_entry.id   AF-A0A8S0YNB7-F1
#
_cell.length_a   1.000
_cell.length_b   1.000
_cell.length_c   1.000
_cell.angle_alpha   90.00
_cell.angle_beta   90.00
_cell.angle_gamma   90.00
#
_symmetry.space_group_name_H-M   'P 1'
#
loop_
_entity.id
_entity.type
_entity.pdbx_description
1 polymer ?
#
loop_
_entity_poly.entity_id
_entity_poly.type
_entity_poly.pdbx_seq_one_letter_code
_entity_poly.pdbx_strand_id
1 'polypeptide(L)'
;MLRNYLEQFGYLKKGSPEVGNLQLGDSTQDYEDDFRLAVKTLQEYGGIPVTGKIDEATVTLMKQRRCGRPDREDGDQHQHRRKRFLVQKGEKWKHTNLTWR
;
A
#
# COMPACT_ATOMS: atom_id res chain seq x y z
N MET A 1 13.71 4.68 -5.70
CA MET A 1 13.66 3.68 -4.61
C MET A 1 12.40 3.81 -3.75
N LEU A 2 12.08 4.99 -3.21
CA LEU A 2 10.92 5.16 -2.31
C LEU A 2 9.55 5.04 -3.00
N ARG A 3 9.39 5.65 -4.18
CA ARG A 3 8.17 5.51 -5.02
C ARG A 3 7.84 4.04 -5.30
N ASN A 4 8.82 3.29 -5.80
CA ASN A 4 8.67 1.86 -6.13
C ASN A 4 8.25 1.05 -4.90
N TYR A 5 8.81 1.34 -3.72
CA TYR A 5 8.37 0.73 -2.48
C TYR A 5 6.88 1.05 -2.17
N LEU A 6 6.48 2.32 -2.23
CA LEU A 6 5.10 2.70 -1.96
C LEU A 6 4.12 2.06 -2.96
N GLU A 7 4.52 1.88 -4.22
CA GLU A 7 3.75 1.15 -5.22
C GLU A 7 3.70 -0.36 -4.93
N GLN A 8 4.85 -0.98 -4.62
CA GLN A 8 4.96 -2.42 -4.34
C GLN A 8 4.10 -2.84 -3.14
N PHE A 9 4.00 -1.98 -2.13
CA PHE A 9 3.27 -2.28 -0.90
C PHE A 9 1.84 -1.73 -0.86
N GLY A 10 1.36 -1.13 -1.96
CA GLY A 10 -0.03 -0.70 -2.13
C GLY A 10 -0.38 0.62 -1.46
N TYR A 11 0.61 1.45 -1.12
CA TYR A 11 0.39 2.80 -0.59
C TYR A 11 0.15 3.83 -1.68
N LEU A 12 0.67 3.60 -2.88
CA LEU A 12 0.49 4.47 -4.03
C LEU A 12 -0.07 3.67 -5.21
N LYS A 13 -1.09 4.20 -5.89
CA LYS A 13 -1.59 3.60 -7.14
C LYS A 13 -0.50 3.65 -8.20
N LYS A 14 -0.16 2.49 -8.76
CA LYS A 14 0.73 2.42 -9.92
C LYS A 14 0.05 3.11 -11.10
N GLY A 15 0.71 4.10 -11.71
CA GLY A 15 0.21 4.68 -12.96
C GLY A 15 0.08 3.58 -14.02
N SER A 16 -1.10 3.40 -14.59
CA SER A 16 -1.30 2.38 -15.62
C SER A 16 -0.52 2.79 -16.88
N PRO A 17 0.33 1.92 -17.44
CA PRO A 17 1.03 2.22 -18.71
C PRO A 17 0.08 2.29 -19.91
N GLU A 18 -1.15 1.77 -19.79
CA GLU A 18 -2.16 1.80 -20.88
C GLU A 18 -2.77 3.19 -21.10
N VAL A 19 -2.68 4.10 -20.12
CA VAL A 19 -3.22 5.47 -20.21
C VAL A 19 -2.12 6.51 -20.50
N GLY A 20 -1.08 6.13 -21.25
CA GLY A 20 0.16 6.89 -21.47
C GLY A 20 0.05 8.29 -22.09
N ASN A 21 -1.16 8.83 -22.28
CA ASN A 21 -1.38 10.09 -23.01
C ASN A 21 -2.75 10.75 -22.76
N LEU A 22 -3.64 10.19 -21.93
CA LEU A 22 -5.04 10.69 -21.81
C LEU A 22 -5.35 11.45 -20.51
N GLN A 23 -4.48 11.41 -19.51
CA GLN A 23 -4.67 12.13 -18.23
C GLN A 23 -3.39 12.84 -17.83
N LEU A 24 -3.15 14.00 -18.45
CA LEU A 24 -2.19 14.99 -17.96
C LEU A 24 -2.88 16.36 -17.79
N GLY A 25 -4.16 16.35 -17.42
CA GLY A 25 -4.85 17.53 -16.91
C GLY A 25 -4.70 17.55 -15.40
N ASP A 26 -4.06 18.60 -14.87
CA ASP A 26 -3.95 18.93 -13.43
C ASP A 26 -3.26 17.91 -12.50
N SER A 27 -2.59 16.91 -13.07
CA SER A 27 -2.22 15.67 -12.37
C SER A 27 -1.01 15.78 -11.45
N THR A 28 -0.28 16.89 -11.44
CA THR A 28 0.97 17.03 -10.67
C THR A 28 0.71 17.38 -9.20
N GLN A 29 -0.29 18.24 -8.93
CA GLN A 29 -0.65 18.62 -7.55
C GLN A 29 -1.32 17.44 -6.84
N ASP A 30 -2.30 16.82 -7.49
CA ASP A 30 -2.97 15.60 -7.00
C ASP A 30 -1.95 14.48 -6.70
N TYR A 31 -0.92 14.36 -7.54
CA TYR A 31 0.13 13.36 -7.36
C TYR A 31 1.01 13.63 -6.13
N GLU A 32 1.42 14.87 -5.89
CA GLU A 32 2.23 15.24 -4.72
C GLU A 32 1.44 15.06 -3.41
N ASP A 33 0.13 15.33 -3.44
CA ASP A 33 -0.76 15.13 -2.30
C ASP A 33 -1.03 13.64 -2.04
N ASP A 34 -1.23 12.83 -3.08
CA ASP A 34 -1.31 11.38 -2.98
C ASP A 34 -0.03 10.77 -2.43
N PHE A 35 1.13 11.27 -2.87
CA PHE A 35 2.41 10.82 -2.35
C PHE A 35 2.58 11.15 -0.88
N ARG A 36 2.23 12.37 -0.46
CA ARG A 36 2.28 12.78 0.96
C ARG A 36 1.33 11.93 1.80
N LEU A 37 0.15 11.61 1.29
CA LEU A 37 -0.80 10.70 1.94
C LEU A 37 -0.25 9.27 2.06
N ALA A 38 0.40 8.77 1.01
CA ALA A 38 1.07 7.46 1.00
C ALA A 38 2.17 7.37 2.06
N VAL A 39 2.96 8.44 2.25
CA VAL A 39 4.00 8.50 3.29
C VAL A 39 3.37 8.51 4.69
N LYS A 40 2.32 9.33 4.91
CA LYS A 40 1.62 9.38 6.20
C LYS A 40 1.04 8.02 6.60
N THR A 41 0.44 7.33 5.63
CA THR A 41 -0.15 6.01 5.85
C THR A 41 0.88 4.92 6.09
N LEU A 42 2.05 4.98 5.45
CA LEU A 42 3.19 4.13 5.76
C LEU A 42 3.69 4.36 7.20
N GLN A 43 3.80 5.62 7.61
CA GLN A 43 4.24 5.99 8.97
C GLN A 43 3.27 5.49 10.04
N GLU A 44 1.98 5.66 9.79
CA GLU A 44 0.91 5.15 10.66
C GLU A 44 0.98 3.61 10.78
N TYR A 45 1.17 2.91 9.66
CA TYR A 45 1.32 1.45 9.65
C TYR A 45 2.59 0.98 10.37
N GLY A 46 3.70 1.70 10.17
CA GLY A 46 4.98 1.43 10.81
C GLY A 46 5.04 1.82 12.29
N GLY A 47 4.00 2.46 12.83
CA GLY A 47 3.96 2.93 14.21
C GLY A 47 4.99 4.02 14.51
N ILE A 48 5.44 4.76 13.50
CA ILE A 48 6.39 5.88 13.63
C ILE A 48 5.64 7.22 13.57
N PRO A 49 6.23 8.33 14.06
CA PRO A 49 5.59 9.64 14.01
C PRO A 49 5.15 10.02 12.58
N VAL A 50 3.88 10.41 12.44
CA VAL A 50 3.28 10.77 11.15
C VAL A 50 3.63 12.21 10.79
N THR A 51 4.67 12.39 10.00
CA THR A 51 5.14 13.69 9.52
C THR A 51 4.69 13.98 8.08
N GLY A 52 4.41 12.92 7.30
CA GLY A 52 4.19 13.01 5.86
C GLY A 52 5.45 13.38 5.06
N LYS A 53 6.62 13.29 5.69
CA LYS A 53 7.94 13.52 5.09
C LYS A 53 8.81 12.28 5.25
N ILE A 54 9.86 12.23 4.44
CA ILE A 54 10.82 11.13 4.48
C ILE A 54 11.86 11.45 5.55
N ASP A 55 11.57 11.06 6.79
CA ASP A 55 12.50 11.19 7.91
C ASP A 55 13.44 9.98 8.00
N GLU A 56 14.50 10.09 8.79
CA GLU A 56 15.44 8.98 9.04
C GLU A 56 14.75 7.74 9.62
N ALA A 57 13.73 7.94 10.44
CA ALA A 57 12.88 6.86 10.96
C ALA A 57 12.15 6.12 9.83
N THR A 58 11.55 6.86 8.88
CA THR A 58 10.88 6.28 7.70
C THR A 58 11.87 5.50 6.84
N VAL A 59 13.08 6.04 6.61
CA VAL A 59 14.12 5.35 5.83
C VAL A 59 14.60 4.07 6.54
N THR A 60 14.76 4.12 7.86
CA THR A 60 15.16 2.96 8.65
C THR A 60 14.10 1.85 8.59
N LEU A 61 12.83 2.21 8.73
CA LEU A 61 11.69 1.30 8.59
C LEU A 61 11.70 0.61 7.22
N MET A 62 11.90 1.37 6.14
CA MET A 62 11.89 0.81 4.78
C MET A 62 13.09 -0.10 4.47
N LYS A 63 14.21 0.06 5.19
CA LYS A 63 15.40 -0.79 5.06
C LYS A 63 15.29 -2.12 5.82
N GLN A 64 14.36 -2.25 6.75
CA GLN A 64 14.19 -3.48 7.52
C GLN A 64 13.74 -4.63 6.61
N ARG A 65 14.29 -5.82 6.86
CA ARG A 65 13.89 -7.04 6.13
C ARG A 65 12.42 -7.33 6.43
N ARG A 66 11.63 -7.53 5.37
CA ARG A 66 10.18 -7.67 5.47
C ARG A 66 9.61 -8.66 4.46
N CYS A 67 8.34 -9.03 4.65
CA CYS A 67 7.59 -9.86 3.71
C CYS A 67 7.35 -9.07 2.41
N GLY A 68 7.33 -9.75 1.26
CA GLY A 68 7.03 -9.13 -0.05
C GLY A 68 5.53 -8.95 -0.33
N ARG A 69 4.66 -9.33 0.61
CA ARG A 69 3.21 -9.16 0.47
C ARG A 69 2.84 -7.68 0.66
N PRO A 70 1.93 -7.11 -0.16
CA PRO A 70 1.45 -5.74 0.03
C PRO A 70 0.77 -5.55 1.39
N ASP A 71 0.96 -4.37 1.99
CA ASP A 71 0.34 -4.02 3.27
C ASP A 71 -1.12 -3.61 3.09
N ARG A 72 -1.44 -3.02 1.93
CA ARG A 72 -2.79 -2.63 1.53
C ARG A 72 -3.15 -3.25 0.19
N GLU A 73 -4.40 -3.67 0.06
CA GLU A 73 -4.96 -4.13 -1.21
C GLU A 73 -5.52 -2.94 -2.02
N ASP A 74 -5.45 -3.02 -3.34
CA ASP A 74 -6.14 -2.07 -4.21
C ASP A 74 -7.65 -2.03 -3.87
N GLY A 75 -8.14 -0.84 -3.50
CA GLY A 75 -9.54 -0.59 -3.14
C GLY A 75 -9.86 -0.45 -1.66
N ASP A 76 -8.86 -0.52 -0.77
CA ASP A 76 -9.08 -0.34 0.69
C ASP A 76 -9.36 1.12 1.11
N GLN A 77 -9.14 2.08 0.19
CA GLN A 77 -9.37 3.51 0.42
C GLN A 77 -10.85 3.88 0.59
N HIS A 78 -11.79 3.02 0.18
CA HIS A 78 -13.21 3.35 0.09
C HIS A 78 -14.15 2.33 0.75
N GLN A 79 -13.64 1.46 1.62
CA GLN A 79 -14.46 0.43 2.24
C GLN A 79 -14.71 0.70 3.72
N HIS A 80 -15.95 1.12 4.00
CA HIS A 80 -16.64 0.91 5.28
C HIS A 80 -16.14 -0.37 5.95
N ARG A 81 -15.82 -0.29 7.24
CA ARG A 81 -15.35 -1.39 8.11
C ARG A 81 -15.74 -2.76 7.55
N ARG A 82 -14.81 -3.43 6.85
CA ARG A 82 -15.04 -4.77 6.28
C ARG A 82 -15.58 -5.67 7.40
N LYS A 83 -16.73 -6.32 7.17
CA LYS A 83 -17.34 -7.21 8.17
C LYS A 83 -16.29 -8.24 8.59
N ARG A 84 -15.93 -8.24 9.88
CA ARG A 84 -14.89 -9.11 10.47
C ARG A 84 -15.13 -10.62 10.22
N PHE A 85 -16.36 -10.99 9.86
CA PHE A 85 -16.80 -12.36 9.59
C PHE A 85 -16.77 -12.75 8.11
N LEU A 86 -16.56 -11.81 7.19
CA LEU A 86 -16.18 -12.13 5.81
C LEU A 86 -14.69 -12.43 5.82
N VAL A 87 -14.36 -13.55 6.45
CA VAL A 87 -13.01 -14.10 6.48
C VAL A 87 -12.58 -14.34 5.04
N GLN A 88 -11.69 -13.46 4.58
CA GLN A 88 -10.72 -13.67 3.50
C GLN A 88 -11.28 -13.63 2.07
N LYS A 89 -10.67 -12.79 1.23
CA LYS A 89 -10.63 -12.99 -0.24
C LYS A 89 -9.94 -14.32 -0.65
N GLY A 90 -9.54 -15.15 0.32
CA GLY A 90 -9.02 -16.49 0.11
C GLY A 90 -10.06 -17.51 0.56
N GLU A 91 -10.32 -18.51 -0.28
CA GLU A 91 -11.09 -19.68 0.12
C GLU A 91 -10.43 -20.29 1.35
N LYS A 92 -11.15 -20.32 2.48
CA LYS A 92 -10.74 -21.13 3.62
C LYS A 92 -10.48 -22.55 3.14
N TRP A 93 -9.43 -23.19 3.66
CA TRP A 93 -9.19 -24.59 3.36
C TRP A 93 -10.44 -25.41 3.71
N LYS A 94 -10.92 -26.20 2.75
CA LYS A 94 -12.12 -27.04 2.92
C LYS A 94 -11.86 -28.23 3.85
N HIS A 95 -10.59 -28.57 4.06
CA HIS A 95 -10.13 -29.66 4.92
C HIS A 95 -9.01 -29.17 5.84
N THR A 96 -8.82 -29.87 6.95
CA THR A 96 -7.83 -29.54 7.99
C THR A 96 -6.47 -30.20 7.76
N ASN A 97 -6.42 -31.29 7.00
CA ASN A 97 -5.17 -31.98 6.68
C ASN A 97 -4.51 -31.30 5.46
N LEU A 98 -3.57 -30.40 5.71
CA LEU A 98 -2.84 -29.67 4.68
C LEU A 98 -1.52 -30.38 4.41
N THR A 99 -1.22 -30.67 3.14
CA THR A 99 0.06 -31.24 2.70
C THR A 99 0.82 -30.20 1.88
N TRP A 100 2.15 -30.20 1.99
CA TRP A 100 3.05 -29.29 1.27
C TRP A 100 4.22 -30.08 0.65
N ARG A 101 4.86 -29.52 -0.39
CA ARG A 101 6.04 -30.09 -1.05
C ARG A 101 7.12 -29.03 -1.20
#